data_AF-T0ZZS8-F1
#
_entry.id   AF-T0ZZS8-F1
#
_cell.length_a   1.000
_cell.length_b   1.000
_cell.length_c   1.000
_cell.angle_alpha   90.00
_cell.angle_beta   90.00
_cell.angle_gamma   90.00
#
_symmetry.space_group_name_H-M   'P 1'
#
loop_
_entity.id
_entity.type
_entity.pdbx_description
1 polymer ?
#
loop_
_entity_poly.entity_id
_entity_poly.type
_entity_poly.pdbx_seq_one_letter_code
_entity_poly.pdbx_strand_id
1 'polypeptide(L)' 'MLEHPGAQVSIDVQSTTLTLPNGTAVRFALEPFARYCLLNGTDELGFLLARESEIAAYEARLGSV' A
#
# COMPACT_ATOMS: atom_id res chain seq x y z
N MET A 1 -4.14 24.82 4.76
CA MET A 1 -5.02 23.90 4.01
C MET A 1 -6.51 24.23 4.17
N LEU A 2 -6.97 24.86 5.26
CA LEU A 2 -8.35 25.36 5.40
C LEU A 2 -8.69 26.57 4.52
N GLU A 3 -7.73 27.16 3.81
CA GLU A 3 -7.93 28.41 3.07
C GLU A 3 -8.29 28.21 1.58
N HIS A 4 -8.25 26.96 1.08
CA HIS A 4 -8.55 26.61 -0.31
C HIS A 4 -9.45 25.36 -0.43
N PRO A 5 -10.73 25.45 -0.03
CA PRO A 5 -11.69 24.37 -0.23
C PRO A 5 -11.82 23.99 -1.72
N GLY A 6 -11.74 22.70 -2.02
CA GLY A 6 -11.86 22.17 -3.40
C GLY A 6 -10.57 22.12 -4.22
N ALA A 7 -9.40 22.46 -3.64
CA ALA A 7 -8.13 22.31 -4.32
C ALA A 7 -7.86 20.84 -4.68
N GLN A 8 -7.51 20.58 -5.94
CA GLN A 8 -7.14 19.24 -6.41
C GLN A 8 -5.64 19.02 -6.20
N VAL A 9 -5.30 17.88 -5.61
CA VAL A 9 -3.91 17.41 -5.48
C VAL A 9 -3.76 16.10 -6.24
N SER A 10 -2.56 15.82 -6.73
CA SER A 10 -2.23 14.52 -7.30
C SER A 10 -1.34 13.75 -6.32
N ILE A 11 -1.63 12.48 -6.12
CA ILE A 11 -0.84 11.59 -5.26
C ILE A 11 -0.33 10.44 -6.13
N ASP A 12 0.99 10.32 -6.20
CA ASP A 12 1.67 9.18 -6.79
C ASP A 12 2.20 8.29 -5.66
N VAL A 13 1.56 7.13 -5.51
CA VAL A 13 1.91 6.11 -4.50
C VAL A 13 3.22 5.40 -4.86
N GLN A 14 3.52 5.25 -6.14
CA GLN A 14 4.75 4.59 -6.60
C GLN A 14 5.98 5.42 -6.24
N SER A 15 5.94 6.73 -6.48
CA SER A 15 7.03 7.65 -6.16
C SER A 15 6.91 8.34 -4.79
N THR A 16 5.87 8.01 -4.02
CA THR A 16 5.55 8.61 -2.70
C THR A 16 5.58 10.14 -2.74
N THR A 17 4.92 10.70 -3.76
CA THR A 17 4.93 12.14 -4.06
C THR A 17 3.52 12.69 -4.08
N LEU A 18 3.31 13.82 -3.40
CA LEU A 18 2.12 14.65 -3.48
C LEU A 18 2.44 15.90 -4.30
N THR A 19 1.66 16.14 -5.33
CA THR A 19 1.78 17.33 -6.19
C THR A 19 0.63 18.27 -5.90
N LEU A 20 0.97 19.51 -5.53
CA LEU A 20 0.05 20.60 -5.26
C LEU A 20 -0.45 21.25 -6.57
N PRO A 21 -1.56 22.01 -6.54
CA PRO A 21 -2.09 22.69 -7.72
C PRO A 21 -1.08 23.63 -8.41
N ASN A 22 -0.14 24.19 -7.65
CA ASN A 22 0.91 25.07 -8.17
C ASN A 22 2.10 24.31 -8.78
N GLY A 23 2.01 22.97 -8.92
CA GLY A 23 3.06 22.11 -9.46
C GLY A 23 4.17 21.77 -8.46
N THR A 24 4.12 22.27 -7.23
CA THR A 24 5.09 21.88 -6.20
C THR A 24 4.89 20.42 -5.81
N ALA A 25 5.98 19.66 -5.85
CA ALA A 25 6.00 18.25 -5.47
C ALA A 25 6.70 18.06 -4.13
N VAL A 26 6.07 17.32 -3.22
CA VAL A 26 6.64 16.97 -1.91
C VAL A 26 6.60 15.46 -1.72
N ARG A 27 7.67 14.90 -1.14
CA ARG A 27 7.68 13.50 -0.73
C ARG A 27 6.96 13.33 0.59
N PHE A 28 6.27 12.21 0.74
CA PHE A 28 5.65 11.80 1.99
C PHE A 28 6.14 10.41 2.40
N ALA A 29 6.11 10.14 3.71
CA ALA A 29 6.42 8.81 4.22
C ALA A 29 5.20 7.90 4.04
N LEU A 30 5.43 6.71 3.51
CA LEU A 30 4.43 5.64 3.43
C LEU A 30 5.10 4.35 3.89
N GLU A 31 4.43 3.62 4.76
CA GLU A 31 4.92 2.33 5.23
C GLU A 31 4.99 1.35 4.03
N PRO A 32 6.08 0.58 3.88
CA PRO A 32 6.29 -0.29 2.71
C PRO A 32 5.16 -1.26 2.39
N PHE A 33 4.56 -1.90 3.40
CA PHE A 33 3.48 -2.85 3.18
C PHE A 33 2.17 -2.15 2.79
N ALA A 34 1.83 -1.04 3.41
CA ALA A 34 0.72 -0.20 2.98
C ALA A 34 0.88 0.27 1.52
N ARG A 35 2.11 0.64 1.12
CA ARG A 35 2.44 0.95 -0.28
C ARG A 35 2.23 -0.24 -1.20
N TYR A 36 2.66 -1.44 -0.80
CA TYR A 36 2.42 -2.67 -1.56
C TYR A 36 0.92 -2.89 -1.75
N CYS A 37 0.12 -2.79 -0.69
CA CYS A 37 -1.33 -2.98 -0.73
C CYS A 37 -1.99 -2.02 -1.73
N LEU A 38 -1.68 -0.72 -1.63
CA LEU A 38 -2.20 0.31 -2.54
C LEU A 38 -1.80 0.10 -4.00
N LEU A 39 -0.55 -0.30 -4.26
CA LEU A 39 -0.05 -0.53 -5.62
C LEU A 39 -0.64 -1.79 -6.27
N ASN A 40 -0.95 -2.82 -5.47
CA ASN A 40 -1.46 -4.10 -5.97
C ASN A 40 -2.99 -4.21 -5.88
N GLY A 41 -3.67 -3.20 -5.35
CA GLY A 41 -5.12 -3.23 -5.16
C GLY A 41 -5.58 -4.31 -4.18
N THR A 42 -4.78 -4.59 -3.14
CA THR A 42 -5.08 -5.56 -2.08
C THR A 42 -5.09 -4.88 -0.72
N ASP A 43 -5.63 -5.57 0.28
CA ASP A 43 -5.46 -5.25 1.70
C ASP A 43 -4.65 -6.35 2.40
N GLU A 44 -4.53 -6.24 3.72
CA GLU A 44 -3.78 -7.19 4.55
C GLU A 44 -4.41 -8.58 4.54
N LEU A 45 -5.74 -8.69 4.53
CA LEU A 45 -6.44 -9.97 4.49
C LEU A 45 -6.27 -10.65 3.13
N GLY A 46 -6.43 -9.90 2.04
CA GLY A 46 -6.20 -10.37 0.67
C GLY A 46 -4.76 -10.83 0.48
N PHE A 47 -3.79 -10.13 1.07
CA PHE A 47 -2.39 -10.56 1.07
C PHE A 47 -2.20 -11.91 1.77
N LEU A 48 -2.84 -12.12 2.93
CA LEU A 48 -2.77 -13.38 3.67
C LEU A 48 -3.47 -14.52 2.93
N LEU A 49 -4.67 -14.27 2.40
CA LEU A 49 -5.43 -15.26 1.62
C LEU A 49 -4.65 -15.69 0.37
N ALA A 50 -3.94 -14.78 -0.29
CA ALA A 50 -3.06 -15.11 -1.41
C ALA A 50 -1.89 -16.05 -1.04
N ARG A 51 -1.62 -16.26 0.25
CA ARG A 51 -0.56 -17.14 0.76
C ARG A 51 -1.07 -18.50 1.26
N GLU A 52 -2.34 -18.82 1.05
CA GLU A 52 -2.96 -20.06 1.55
C GLU A 52 -2.15 -21.32 1.20
N SER A 53 -1.66 -21.44 -0.03
CA SER A 53 -0.85 -22.60 -0.45
C SER A 53 0.50 -22.71 0.27
N GLU A 54 1.17 -21.58 0.53
CA GLU A 54 2.44 -21.53 1.24
C GLU A 54 2.25 -21.86 2.73
N ILE A 55 1.16 -21.37 3.32
CA ILE A 55 0.75 -21.68 4.70
C ILE A 55 0.48 -23.18 4.83
N ALA A 56 -0.33 -23.76 3.94
CA ALA A 56 -0.64 -25.19 3.96
C ALA A 56 0.61 -26.07 3.81
N ALA A 57 1.53 -25.69 2.92
CA ALA A 57 2.79 -26.42 2.75
C ALA A 57 3.68 -26.35 4.00
N TYR A 58 3.73 -25.19 4.66
CA TYR A 58 4.46 -25.01 5.91
C TYR A 58 3.86 -25.86 7.04
N GLU A 59 2.53 -25.86 7.18
CA GLU A 59 1.81 -26.64 8.19
C GLU A 59 1.96 -28.15 8.00
N ALA A 60 1.89 -28.65 6.76
CA ALA A 60 2.12 -30.06 6.45
C ALA A 60 3.51 -30.54 6.90
N ARG A 61 4.53 -29.68 6.76
CA ARG A 61 5.90 -29.98 7.22
C ARG A 61 6.01 -30.03 8.75
N LEU A 62 5.19 -29.27 9.47
CA LEU A 62 5.16 -29.24 10.93
C LEU A 62 4.31 -30.35 11.55
N GLY A 63 3.21 -30.74 10.89
CA GLY A 63 2.29 -31.80 11.34
C GLY A 63 2.78 -33.22 11.12
N SER A 64 4.06 -33.42 10.78
CA SER A 64 4.70 -34.73 10.59
C SER A 64 5.32 -35.28 11.90
N VAL A 65 4.72 -34.99 13.06
CA VAL A 65 5.13 -35.54 14.38
C VAL A 65 4.15 -36.60 14.82
#